data_AF-A0A927T742-F1
#
_entry.id   AF-A0A927T742-F1
#
_cell.length_a   1.000
_cell.length_b   1.000
_cell.length_c   1.000
_cell.angle_alpha   90.00
_cell.angle_beta   90.00
_cell.angle_gamma   90.00
#
_symmetry.space_group_name_H-M   'P 1'
#
loop_
_entity.id
_entity.type
_entity.pdbx_description
1 polymer ?
#
loop_
_entity_poly.entity_id
_entity_poly.type
_entity_poly.pdbx_seq_one_letter_code
_entity_poly.pdbx_strand_id
1 'polypeptide(L)'
;MQEIVQVIPNIDYTVTVYFSDGKITLYDVKPFLGKGVFQKIADVDTFVNRCRIIHDTLAWDVGETEDECIDIDPDTLYEAPEIIENLA
;
A
#
# COMPACT_ATOMS: atom_id res chain seq x y z
N MET A 1 -4.03 9.93 13.91
CA MET A 1 -4.09 9.56 12.50
C MET A 1 -2.67 9.53 12.01
N GLN A 2 -2.23 8.38 11.53
CA GLN A 2 -0.87 8.19 11.05
C GLN A 2 -0.80 8.74 9.63
N GLU A 3 0.13 9.66 9.37
CA GLU A 3 0.25 10.32 8.07
C GLU A 3 1.27 9.58 7.22
N ILE A 4 0.83 9.08 6.07
CA ILE A 4 1.68 8.42 5.08
C ILE A 4 2.25 9.49 4.14
N VAL A 5 3.56 9.52 3.98
CA VAL A 5 4.25 10.49 3.10
C VAL A 5 4.79 9.87 1.82
N GLN A 6 4.98 8.54 1.80
CA GLN A 6 5.42 7.82 0.62
C GLN A 6 4.99 6.36 0.67
N VAL A 7 4.64 5.81 -0.49
CA VAL A 7 4.39 4.39 -0.71
C VAL A 7 5.22 3.91 -1.89
N ILE A 8 5.90 2.78 -1.74
CA ILE A 8 6.70 2.16 -2.80
C ILE A 8 6.21 0.72 -2.97
N PRO A 9 5.44 0.41 -4.03
CA PRO A 9 5.07 -0.96 -4.33
C PRO A 9 6.28 -1.76 -4.81
N ASN A 10 6.42 -2.99 -4.32
CA ASN A 10 7.43 -3.94 -4.76
C ASN A 10 6.79 -5.01 -5.66
N ILE A 11 7.59 -5.58 -6.57
CA ILE A 11 7.13 -6.63 -7.51
C ILE A 11 6.66 -7.90 -6.81
N ASP A 12 7.00 -8.06 -5.54
CA ASP A 12 6.56 -9.17 -4.71
C ASP A 12 5.31 -8.82 -3.89
N TYR A 13 4.47 -7.88 -4.33
CA TYR A 13 3.21 -7.51 -3.66
C TYR A 13 3.35 -7.00 -2.22
N THR A 14 4.56 -6.63 -1.81
CA THR A 14 4.76 -5.83 -0.61
C THR A 14 4.70 -4.34 -0.97
N VAL A 15 4.37 -3.49 0.00
CA VAL A 15 4.50 -2.04 -0.12
C VAL A 15 5.36 -1.53 1.02
N THR A 16 6.44 -0.83 0.67
CA THR A 16 7.20 -0.05 1.65
C THR A 16 6.45 1.25 1.91
N VAL A 17 6.06 1.49 3.15
CA VAL A 17 5.26 2.65 3.56
C VAL A 17 6.09 3.50 4.52
N TYR A 18 6.20 4.79 4.22
CA TYR A 18 6.92 5.77 5.03
C TYR A 18 5.89 6.69 5.70
N PHE A 19 6.02 6.83 7.02
CA PHE A 19 5.20 7.74 7.82
C PHE A 19 5.93 9.04 8.12
N SER A 20 5.18 10.12 8.37
CA SER A 20 5.77 11.44 8.65
C SER A 20 6.56 11.52 9.95
N ASP A 21 6.37 10.57 10.87
CA ASP A 21 7.13 10.43 12.13
C ASP A 21 8.46 9.68 11.96
N GLY A 22 8.78 9.24 10.73
CA GLY A 22 10.00 8.51 10.39
C GLY A 22 9.87 6.99 10.46
N LYS A 23 8.75 6.44 10.92
CA LYS A 23 8.51 5.00 10.88
C LYS A 23 8.45 4.52 9.43
N ILE A 24 9.07 3.37 9.17
CA ILE A 24 8.96 2.65 7.89
C ILE A 24 8.41 1.27 8.16
N THR A 25 7.45 0.81 7.36
CA THR A 25 6.96 -0.57 7.41
C THR A 25 6.93 -1.21 6.03
N LEU A 26 6.98 -2.54 6.00
CA LEU A 26 6.80 -3.36 4.81
C LEU A 26 5.49 -4.15 4.96
N TYR A 27 4.47 -3.77 4.20
CA TYR A 27 3.15 -4.38 4.30
C TYR A 27 2.95 -5.44 3.20
N ASP A 28 2.66 -6.69 3.58
CA ASP A 28 2.45 -7.81 2.64
C ASP A 28 0.97 -7.92 2.23
N VAL A 29 0.69 -7.66 0.95
CA VAL A 29 -0.68 -7.71 0.39
C VAL A 29 -1.02 -9.09 -0.18
N LYS A 30 -0.04 -10.00 -0.37
CA LYS A 30 -0.27 -11.34 -0.95
C LYS A 30 -1.42 -12.12 -0.32
N PRO A 31 -1.61 -12.13 1.01
CA PRO A 31 -2.68 -12.91 1.64
C PRO A 31 -4.10 -12.48 1.22
N PHE A 32 -4.25 -11.31 0.59
CA PHE A 32 -5.52 -10.72 0.19
C PHE A 32 -5.82 -10.88 -1.31
N LEU A 33 -4.81 -10.99 -2.18
CA LEU A 33 -4.97 -10.93 -3.65
C LEU A 33 -6.01 -11.89 -4.24
N GLY A 34 -6.30 -13.02 -3.58
CA GLY A 34 -7.32 -13.97 -4.01
C GLY A 34 -8.74 -13.68 -3.53
N LYS A 35 -8.97 -12.60 -2.77
CA LYS A 35 -10.18 -12.38 -1.96
C LYS A 35 -10.87 -11.06 -2.31
N GLY A 36 -12.16 -11.13 -2.62
CA GLY A 36 -13.02 -9.94 -2.74
C GLY A 36 -12.44 -8.88 -3.67
N VAL A 37 -12.43 -7.62 -3.22
CA VAL A 37 -11.97 -6.47 -4.02
C VAL A 37 -10.49 -6.57 -4.41
N PHE A 38 -9.65 -7.21 -3.60
CA PHE A 38 -8.21 -7.34 -3.85
C PHE A 38 -7.87 -8.19 -5.08
N GLN A 39 -8.82 -8.95 -5.63
CA GLN A 39 -8.65 -9.62 -6.93
C GLN A 39 -8.37 -8.63 -8.07
N LYS A 40 -8.82 -7.38 -7.95
CA LYS A 40 -8.56 -6.32 -8.94
C LYS A 40 -7.08 -5.90 -9.02
N ILE A 41 -6.28 -6.18 -7.99
CA ILE A 41 -4.84 -5.88 -7.93
C ILE A 41 -3.98 -7.14 -7.93
N ALA A 42 -4.54 -8.29 -8.30
CA ALA A 42 -3.81 -9.56 -8.37
C ALA A 42 -2.85 -9.65 -9.57
N ASP A 43 -2.99 -8.75 -10.55
CA ASP A 43 -2.02 -8.53 -11.61
C ASP A 43 -0.91 -7.59 -11.12
N VAL A 44 0.36 -7.99 -11.30
CA VAL A 44 1.51 -7.26 -10.77
C VAL A 44 1.68 -5.88 -11.41
N ASP A 45 1.38 -5.75 -12.70
CA ASP A 45 1.48 -4.47 -13.39
C ASP A 45 0.42 -3.51 -12.85
N THR A 46 -0.79 -4.01 -12.57
CA THR A 46 -1.84 -3.24 -11.90
C THR A 46 -1.44 -2.85 -10.48
N PHE A 47 -0.93 -3.81 -9.69
CA PHE A 47 -0.47 -3.57 -8.32
C PHE A 47 0.61 -2.47 -8.27
N VAL A 48 1.62 -2.55 -9.12
CA VAL A 48 2.75 -1.60 -9.10
C VAL A 48 2.32 -0.25 -9.66
N ASN A 49 1.69 -0.22 -10.83
CA ASN A 49 1.44 1.05 -11.54
C ASN A 49 0.26 1.85 -10.99
N ARG A 50 -0.64 1.23 -10.21
CA ARG A 50 -1.81 1.92 -9.64
C ARG A 50 -1.65 2.33 -8.18
N CYS A 51 -0.65 1.78 -7.49
CA CYS A 51 -0.33 2.10 -6.09
C CYS A 51 0.07 3.56 -5.94
N ARG A 52 -0.64 4.30 -5.09
CA ARG A 52 -0.37 5.70 -4.78
C ARG A 52 -1.02 6.08 -3.44
N ILE A 53 -0.76 7.29 -2.98
CA ILE A 53 -1.49 7.86 -1.84
C ILE A 53 -2.76 8.52 -2.39
N ILE A 54 -3.93 8.13 -1.88
CA ILE A 54 -5.24 8.72 -2.21
C ILE A 54 -5.94 9.02 -0.88
N HIS A 55 -6.42 10.24 -0.68
CA HIS A 55 -7.11 10.63 0.57
C HIS A 55 -6.35 10.22 1.85
N ASP A 56 -5.04 10.45 1.88
CA ASP A 56 -4.12 10.14 2.98
C ASP A 56 -3.96 8.63 3.31
N THR A 57 -4.41 7.73 2.43
CA THR A 57 -4.27 6.28 2.59
C THR A 57 -3.35 5.66 1.53
N LEU A 58 -2.78 4.49 1.82
CA LEU A 58 -2.21 3.63 0.78
C LEU A 58 -3.35 3.08 -0.05
N ALA A 59 -3.37 3.35 -1.36
CA ALA A 59 -4.46 2.93 -2.21
C ALA A 59 -4.03 2.49 -3.62
N TRP A 60 -4.90 1.70 -4.25
CA TRP A 60 -4.87 1.39 -5.68
C TRP A 60 -6.12 1.92 -6.34
N ASP A 61 -5.94 2.78 -7.34
CA ASP A 61 -6.99 3.23 -8.26
C ASP A 61 -7.28 2.12 -9.28
N VAL A 62 -8.41 1.43 -9.10
CA VAL A 62 -8.77 0.17 -9.77
C VAL A 62 -10.15 0.20 -10.42
N GLY A 63 -10.74 1.39 -10.50
CA GLY A 63 -12.05 1.58 -11.08
C GLY A 63 -12.04 2.48 -12.30
N GLU A 64 -13.24 2.77 -12.79
CA GLU A 64 -13.44 3.67 -13.92
C GLU A 64 -13.55 5.14 -13.48
N THR A 65 -13.76 5.38 -12.18
CA THR A 65 -13.88 6.70 -11.57
C THR A 65 -12.82 6.90 -10.48
N GLU A 66 -12.48 8.17 -10.20
CA GLU A 66 -11.47 8.53 -9.19
C GLU A 66 -11.81 8.07 -7.77
N ASP A 67 -13.09 7.76 -7.50
CA ASP A 67 -13.59 7.32 -6.19
C ASP A 67 -13.50 5.79 -5.99
N GLU A 68 -13.18 5.03 -7.04
CA GLU A 68 -13.11 3.57 -6.98
C GLU A 68 -11.69 3.09 -6.68
N CYS A 69 -11.28 3.26 -5.43
CA CYS A 69 -9.99 2.77 -4.92
C CYS A 69 -10.15 1.58 -3.97
N ILE A 70 -9.10 0.76 -3.89
CA ILE A 70 -8.87 -0.16 -2.78
C ILE A 70 -7.83 0.49 -1.90
N ASP A 71 -8.15 0.77 -0.65
CA ASP A 71 -7.24 1.38 0.30
C ASP A 71 -7.01 0.52 1.54
N ILE A 72 -5.87 0.78 2.20
CA ILE A 72 -5.56 0.24 3.52
C ILE A 72 -5.46 1.43 4.47
N ASP A 73 -6.21 1.34 5.57
CA ASP A 73 -6.24 2.36 6.61
C ASP A 73 -4.82 2.60 7.20
N PRO A 74 -4.39 3.86 7.38
CA PRO A 74 -3.07 4.17 7.91
C PRO A 74 -2.78 3.59 9.30
N ASP A 75 -3.78 3.46 10.17
CA ASP A 75 -3.60 2.84 11.48
C ASP A 75 -3.34 1.33 11.33
N THR A 76 -3.99 0.65 10.37
CA THR A 76 -3.71 -0.76 10.04
C THR A 76 -2.27 -0.96 9.56
N LEU A 77 -1.77 -0.04 8.72
CA LEU A 77 -0.39 -0.06 8.24
C LEU A 77 0.59 0.21 9.39
N TYR A 78 0.25 1.15 10.28
CA TYR A 78 1.10 1.51 11.40
C TYR A 78 1.17 0.43 12.47
N GLU A 79 0.22 -0.49 12.56
CA GLU A 79 0.33 -1.68 13.42
C GLU A 79 1.36 -2.70 12.91
N ALA A 80 1.72 -2.65 11.63
CA ALA A 80 2.74 -3.53 11.08
C ALA A 80 4.13 -3.23 11.69
N PRO A 81 5.02 -4.24 11.78
CA PRO A 81 6.36 -4.07 12.32
C PRO A 81 7.14 -2.97 11.61
N GLU A 82 7.87 -2.17 12.38
CA GLU A 82 8.84 -1.24 11.82
C GLU A 82 10.01 -2.02 11.21
N ILE A 83 10.50 -1.54 10.07
CA ILE A 83 11.68 -2.08 9.39
C ILE A 83 12.80 -1.05 9.36
N ILE A 84 14.03 -1.55 9.33
CA ILE A 84 15.22 -0.72 9.08
C ILE A 84 15.55 -0.83 7.60
N GLU A 85 15.38 0.26 6.87
CA GLU A 85 15.86 0.34 5.50
C GLU A 85 17.38 0.51 5.51
N ASN A 86 18.10 -0.53 5.09
CA ASN A 86 19.53 -0.41 4.88
C ASN A 86 19.76 0.24 3.52
N LEU A 87 20.08 1.53 3.50
CA LEU A 87 20.59 2.21 2.32
C LEU A 87 21.94 1.55 1.96
N ALA A 88 21.95 0.83 0.83
CA ALA A 88 23.16 0.24 0.26
C ALA A 88 24.03 1.30 -0.43
#